data_AF-A0A534RSW7-F1
#
_entry.id   AF-A0A534RSW7-F1
#
_cell.length_a   1.000
_cell.length_b   1.000
_cell.length_c   1.000
_cell.angle_alpha   90.00
_cell.angle_beta   90.00
_cell.angle_gamma   90.00
#
_symmetry.space_group_name_H-M   'P 1'
#
loop_
_entity.id
_entity.type
_entity.pdbx_description
1 polymer ?
#
loop_
_entity_poly.entity_id
_entity_poly.type
_entity_poly.pdbx_seq_one_letter_code
_entity_poly.pdbx_strand_id
1 'polypeptide(L)'
;MDLDLDTVDRLLTTTRSVRKRLDLARAVDPAVLERAIEIALQAPTGSNSQGWHFVVVTEARKRARIGELYRKAFEAYVDMPNAFRDALAPEDP
;
A
#
# COMPACT_ATOMS: atom_id res chain seq x y z
N MET A 1 17.59 -17.83 17.52
CA MET A 1 17.80 -17.25 16.18
C MET A 1 18.22 -15.83 16.42
N ASP A 2 19.42 -15.45 15.98
CA ASP A 2 19.89 -14.07 16.13
C ASP A 2 19.51 -13.30 14.85
N LEU A 3 18.89 -12.13 15.01
CA LEU A 3 18.43 -11.27 13.93
C LEU A 3 19.33 -10.05 13.89
N ASP A 4 19.82 -9.70 12.71
CA ASP A 4 20.60 -8.48 12.51
C ASP A 4 19.70 -7.24 12.67
N LEU A 5 19.76 -6.61 13.85
CA LEU A 5 18.90 -5.48 14.22
C LEU A 5 19.14 -4.25 13.35
N ASP A 6 20.39 -4.00 12.92
CA ASP A 6 20.72 -2.86 12.07
C ASP A 6 20.00 -2.96 10.71
N THR A 7 19.93 -4.17 10.15
CA THR A 7 19.17 -4.41 8.91
C THR A 7 17.67 -4.22 9.13
N VAL A 8 17.11 -4.74 10.24
CA VAL A 8 15.68 -4.60 10.55
C VAL A 8 15.29 -3.14 10.71
N ASP A 9 16.04 -2.38 11.53
CA ASP A 9 15.79 -0.96 11.78
C ASP A 9 15.88 -0.16 10.49
N ARG A 10 16.87 -0.45 9.64
CA ARG A 10 16.99 0.21 8.34
C ARG A 10 15.77 -0.06 7.46
N LEU A 11 15.30 -1.30 7.36
CA LEU A 11 14.12 -1.63 6.54
C LEU A 11 12.88 -0.90 7.04
N LEU A 12 12.64 -0.89 8.34
CA LEU A 12 11.45 -0.29 8.95
C LEU A 12 11.44 1.25 8.89
N THR A 13 12.60 1.89 9.01
CA THR A 13 12.70 3.36 9.08
C THR A 13 12.91 4.03 7.70
N THR A 14 13.41 3.29 6.71
CA THR A 14 13.75 3.86 5.39
C THR A 14 12.76 3.50 4.28
N THR A 15 11.91 2.50 4.45
CA THR A 15 10.89 2.15 3.43
C THR A 15 9.95 3.35 3.20
N ARG A 16 9.92 3.88 1.97
CA ARG A 16 9.08 5.01 1.56
C ARG A 16 8.01 4.55 0.56
N SER A 17 6.87 5.24 0.53
CA SER A 17 5.90 5.08 -0.56
C SER A 17 6.46 5.64 -1.88
N VAL A 18 6.70 4.79 -2.87
CA VAL A 18 7.20 5.18 -4.20
C VAL A 18 6.04 5.37 -5.17
N ARG A 19 5.86 6.59 -5.68
CA ARG A 19 4.71 6.93 -6.57
C ARG A 19 5.09 7.46 -7.96
N LYS A 20 6.29 7.99 -8.15
CA LYS A 20 6.73 8.65 -9.41
C LYS A 20 7.99 8.06 -10.06
N ARG A 21 8.63 7.07 -9.43
CA ARG A 21 9.95 6.55 -9.83
C ARG A 21 9.93 5.06 -10.15
N LEU A 22 8.78 4.54 -10.59
CA LEU A 22 8.62 3.16 -10.99
C LEU A 22 8.81 3.04 -12.51
N ASP A 23 9.51 2.00 -12.94
CA ASP A 23 9.46 1.53 -14.32
C ASP A 23 8.14 0.79 -14.55
N LEU A 24 7.19 1.45 -15.23
CA LEU A 24 5.85 0.91 -15.47
C LEU A 24 5.79 -0.06 -16.66
N ALA A 25 6.86 -0.16 -17.45
CA ALA A 25 6.95 -1.07 -18.58
C ALA A 25 7.49 -2.45 -18.18
N ARG A 26 8.29 -2.51 -17.11
CA ARG A 26 8.79 -3.77 -16.56
C ARG A 26 7.67 -4.58 -15.90
N ALA A 27 7.44 -5.78 -16.42
CA ALA A 27 6.57 -6.76 -15.76
C ALA A 27 7.20 -7.27 -14.45
N VAL A 28 6.35 -7.53 -13.46
CA VAL A 28 6.74 -8.19 -12.21
C VAL A 28 6.52 -9.69 -12.39
N ASP A 29 7.51 -10.49 -12.04
CA ASP A 29 7.42 -11.95 -12.06
C ASP A 29 6.32 -12.42 -11.08
N PRO A 30 5.39 -13.29 -11.49
CA PRO A 30 4.40 -13.89 -10.61
C PRO A 30 4.96 -14.46 -9.30
N ALA A 31 6.13 -15.10 -9.34
CA ALA A 31 6.76 -15.66 -8.13
C ALA A 31 7.13 -14.59 -7.10
N VAL A 32 7.46 -13.38 -7.55
CA VAL A 32 7.72 -12.24 -6.63
C VAL A 32 6.43 -11.79 -5.97
N LEU A 33 5.31 -11.78 -6.70
CA LEU A 33 4.00 -11.40 -6.17
C LEU A 33 3.49 -12.43 -5.15
N GLU A 34 3.63 -13.72 -5.46
CA GLU A 34 3.29 -14.82 -4.54
C GLU A 34 4.11 -14.71 -3.25
N ARG A 35 5.43 -14.54 -3.36
CA ARG A 35 6.30 -14.39 -2.19
C ARG A 35 5.92 -13.17 -1.34
N ALA A 36 5.55 -12.06 -1.96
CA ALA A 36 5.09 -10.88 -1.22
C ALA A 36 3.79 -11.15 -0.45
N ILE A 37 2.85 -11.89 -1.05
CA ILE A 37 1.60 -12.30 -0.39
C ILE A 37 1.89 -13.27 0.75
N GLU A 38 2.78 -14.26 0.58
CA GLU A 38 3.19 -15.17 1.66
C GLU A 38 3.75 -14.44 2.88
N ILE A 39 4.55 -13.40 2.65
CA ILE A 39 5.08 -12.54 3.72
C ILE A 39 3.94 -11.76 4.38
N ALA A 40 3.01 -11.21 3.60
CA ALA A 40 1.87 -10.46 4.13
C ALA A 40 0.96 -11.33 5.02
N LEU A 41 0.83 -12.63 4.72
CA LEU A 41 0.05 -13.58 5.53
C LEU A 41 0.61 -13.80 6.94
N GLN A 42 1.85 -13.38 7.22
CA GLN A 42 2.41 -13.43 8.58
C GLN A 42 1.83 -12.35 9.51
N ALA A 43 1.08 -11.38 8.96
CA ALA A 43 0.46 -10.34 9.77
C ALA A 43 -0.61 -10.94 10.71
N PRO A 44 -0.66 -10.52 11.99
CA PRO A 44 -1.68 -10.99 12.92
C PRO A 44 -3.06 -10.44 12.54
N THR A 45 -4.12 -11.20 12.84
CA THR A 45 -5.51 -10.73 12.76
C THR A 45 -6.25 -11.00 14.05
N GLY A 46 -7.23 -10.14 14.36
CA GLY A 46 -8.15 -10.39 15.47
C GLY A 46 -8.78 -11.77 15.31
N SER A 47 -8.69 -12.57 16.38
CA SER A 47 -9.17 -13.96 16.44
C SER A 47 -8.63 -14.89 15.34
N ASN A 48 -7.47 -14.56 14.75
CA ASN A 48 -6.90 -15.27 13.61
C ASN A 48 -7.89 -15.42 12.43
N SER A 49 -8.79 -14.44 12.25
CA SER A 49 -9.86 -14.50 11.24
C SER A 49 -9.36 -14.50 9.80
N GLN A 50 -8.15 -13.98 9.54
CA GLN A 50 -7.50 -13.98 8.23
C GLN A 50 -8.42 -13.49 7.08
N GLY A 51 -9.28 -12.50 7.35
CA GLY A 51 -10.34 -12.05 6.42
C GLY A 51 -9.87 -11.31 5.14
N TRP A 52 -8.58 -11.30 4.86
CA TRP A 52 -8.00 -10.66 3.67
C TRP A 52 -8.26 -11.46 2.39
N HIS A 53 -8.45 -10.73 1.30
CA HIS A 53 -8.51 -11.28 -0.05
C HIS A 53 -7.57 -10.46 -0.94
N PHE A 54 -6.68 -11.14 -1.66
CA PHE A 54 -5.73 -10.51 -2.57
C PHE A 54 -6.19 -10.70 -4.01
N VAL A 55 -6.26 -9.61 -4.78
CA VAL A 55 -6.56 -9.64 -6.22
C VAL A 55 -5.40 -9.00 -6.96
N VAL A 56 -4.65 -9.81 -7.71
CA VAL A 56 -3.52 -9.35 -8.51
C VAL A 56 -4.01 -8.93 -9.90
N VAL A 57 -3.72 -7.68 -10.30
CA VAL A 57 -4.11 -7.13 -11.61
C VAL A 57 -2.87 -6.77 -12.43
N THR A 58 -2.51 -7.64 -13.38
CA THR A 58 -1.34 -7.45 -14.26
C THR A 58 -1.69 -6.73 -15.57
N GLU A 59 -2.93 -6.87 -16.05
CA GLU A 59 -3.38 -6.29 -17.31
C GLU A 59 -3.42 -4.76 -17.28
N ALA A 60 -2.67 -4.11 -18.17
CA ALA A 60 -2.52 -2.66 -18.21
C ALA A 60 -3.86 -1.92 -18.35
N ARG A 61 -4.76 -2.42 -19.21
CA ARG A 61 -6.09 -1.82 -19.42
C ARG A 61 -6.97 -1.89 -18.18
N LYS A 62 -6.92 -3.01 -17.43
CA LYS A 62 -7.69 -3.16 -16.18
C LYS A 62 -7.15 -2.21 -15.11
N ARG A 63 -5.82 -2.11 -14.96
CA ARG A 63 -5.19 -1.16 -14.03
C ARG A 63 -5.59 0.28 -14.34
N ALA A 64 -5.57 0.68 -15.62
CA ALA A 64 -5.98 2.02 -16.03
C ALA A 64 -7.44 2.32 -15.64
N ARG A 65 -8.35 1.38 -15.91
CA ARG A 65 -9.77 1.54 -15.56
C ARG A 65 -10.01 1.64 -14.05
N ILE A 66 -9.30 0.83 -13.25
CA ILE A 66 -9.35 0.95 -11.78
C ILE A 66 -8.82 2.31 -11.34
N GLY A 67 -7.74 2.79 -11.95
CA GLY A 67 -7.16 4.11 -11.69
C GLY A 67 -8.15 5.26 -11.96
N GLU A 68 -8.94 5.17 -13.03
CA GLU A 68 -10.00 6.16 -13.32
C GLU A 68 -11.08 6.20 -12.23
N LEU A 69 -11.53 5.02 -11.79
CA LEU A 69 -12.53 4.90 -10.71
C LEU A 69 -11.98 5.44 -9.40
N TYR A 70 -10.73 5.07 -9.06
CA TYR A 70 -10.04 5.59 -7.89
C TYR A 70 -9.92 7.11 -7.93
N ARG A 71 -9.49 7.67 -9.07
CA ARG A 71 -9.35 9.13 -9.24
C ARG A 71 -10.67 9.84 -9.00
N LYS A 72 -11.78 9.35 -9.58
CA LYS A 72 -13.12 9.93 -9.38
C LYS A 72 -13.53 9.91 -7.90
N ALA A 73 -13.31 8.81 -7.20
CA ALA A 73 -13.62 8.71 -5.78
C ALA A 73 -12.72 9.61 -4.92
N PHE A 74 -11.44 9.70 -5.27
CA PHE A 74 -10.48 10.54 -4.58
C PHE A 74 -10.77 12.02 -4.74
N GLU A 75 -11.12 12.49 -5.95
CA GLU A 75 -11.56 13.87 -6.21
C GLU A 75 -12.74 14.24 -5.29
N ALA A 76 -13.77 13.40 -5.22
CA ALA A 76 -14.88 13.62 -4.30
C ALA A 76 -14.46 13.64 -2.82
N TYR A 77 -13.50 12.78 -2.43
CA TYR A 77 -13.00 12.73 -1.05
C TYR A 77 -12.19 13.98 -0.67
N VAL A 78 -11.34 14.50 -1.56
CA VAL A 78 -10.53 15.70 -1.26
C VAL A 78 -11.35 16.98 -1.29
N ASP A 79 -12.43 17.02 -2.06
CA ASP A 79 -13.35 18.15 -2.14
C ASP A 79 -14.39 18.15 -1.00
N MET A 80 -14.52 17.05 -0.24
CA MET A 80 -15.42 17.00 0.90
C MET A 80 -14.95 17.96 2.01
N PRO A 81 -15.85 18.81 2.55
CA PRO A 81 -15.57 19.59 3.74
C PRO A 81 -15.18 18.66 4.88
N ASN A 82 -13.94 18.75 5.34
CA ASN A 82 -13.42 17.85 6.34
C ASN A 82 -13.18 18.62 7.63
N ALA A 83 -14.19 18.65 8.49
CA ALA A 83 -14.15 19.31 9.79
C ALA A 83 -12.97 18.86 10.66
N PHE A 84 -12.40 17.67 10.42
CA PHE A 84 -11.18 17.21 11.10
C PHE A 84 -9.92 17.89 10.55
N ARG A 85 -9.77 18.08 9.23
CA ARG A 85 -8.62 18.79 8.66
C ARG A 85 -8.57 20.24 9.13
N ASP A 86 -9.73 20.88 9.23
CA ASP A 86 -9.85 22.29 9.61
C ASP A 86 -9.76 22.52 11.13
N ALA A 87 -9.85 21.44 11.93
CA ALA A 87 -9.77 21.47 13.39
C ALA A 87 -8.47 20.89 13.96
N LEU A 88 -7.53 20.44 13.12
CA LEU A 88 -6.20 20.05 13.59
C LEU A 88 -5.49 21.27 14.17
N ALA A 89 -4.91 21.10 15.36
CA ALA A 89 -4.09 22.14 15.96
C ALA A 89 -2.87 22.42 15.06
N PRO A 90 -2.36 23.66 14.97
CA PRO A 90 -1.20 23.99 14.16
C PRO A 90 0.06 23.17 14.52
N GLU A 91 0.08 22.64 15.75
CA GLU A 91 1.18 21.91 16.35
C GLU A 91 1.04 20.37 16.23
N ASP A 92 -0.11 19.87 15.74
CA ASP A 92 -0.34 18.43 15.53
C ASP A 92 0.27 18.04 14.16
N PRO A 93 1.27 17.13 14.11
CA PRO A 93 2.05 16.87 12.90
C PRO A 93 1.28 16.21 11.75
#